data_AF-A0A939HWX4-F1
#
_entry.id   AF-A0A939HWX4-F1
#
_cell.length_a   1.000
_cell.length_b   1.000
_cell.length_c   1.000
_cell.angle_alpha   90.00
_cell.angle_beta   90.00
_cell.angle_gamma   90.00
#
_symmetry.space_group_name_H-M   'P 1'
#
loop_
_entity.id
_entity.type
_entity.pdbx_description
1 polymer ?
#
loop_
_entity_poly.entity_id
_entity_poly.type
_entity_poly.pdbx_seq_one_letter_code
_entity_poly.pdbx_strand_id
1 'polypeptide(L)' 'MLLTIDIPDDIIPSDITQQLPETSEKLRHYLLELLVIEAYRTERITHFQVGQILKLPSRWAVDEFLKTHDVYLHYNE' A
#
# COMPACT_ATOMS: atom_id res chain seq x y z
N MET A 1 13.71 -1.06 12.23
CA MET A 1 14.37 -0.45 11.06
C MET A 1 13.72 0.91 10.85
N LEU A 2 14.51 1.98 10.69
CA LEU A 2 14.01 3.33 10.43
C LEU A 2 14.31 3.66 8.96
N LEU A 3 13.29 3.99 8.17
CA LEU A 3 13.44 4.44 6.79
C LEU A 3 13.06 5.92 6.74
N THR A 4 14.02 6.79 6.44
CA THR A 4 13.77 8.21 6.18
C THR A 4 13.68 8.38 4.66
N ILE A 5 12.53 8.85 4.17
CA ILE A 5 12.32 9.19 2.77
C ILE A 5 12.32 10.70 2.70
N ASP A 6 13.33 11.27 2.05
CA ASP A 6 13.37 12.68 1.73
C ASP A 6 12.65 12.87 0.39
N ILE A 7 11.56 13.64 0.40
CA ILE A 7 10.75 13.88 -0.78
C ILE A 7 11.01 15.33 -1.20
N PRO A 8 11.67 15.56 -2.34
CA PRO A 8 12.02 16.90 -2.76
C PRO A 8 10.80 17.63 -3.33
N ASP A 9 10.62 18.90 -2.92
CA ASP A 9 9.44 19.72 -3.19
C ASP A 9 9.24 20.04 -4.70
N ASP A 10 10.28 19.85 -5.52
CA ASP A 10 10.25 20.08 -6.97
C ASP A 10 9.65 18.92 -7.77
N ILE A 11 9.55 17.72 -7.18
CA ILE A 11 9.02 16.52 -7.84
C ILE A 11 7.52 16.34 -7.59
N ILE A 12 6.98 16.95 -6.54
CA ILE A 12 5.56 16.83 -6.21
C ILE A 12 4.81 18.08 -6.68
N PRO A 13 4.06 18.02 -7.80
CA PRO A 13 3.06 19.03 -8.12
C PRO A 13 2.20 19.33 -6.90
N SER A 14 1.90 20.62 -6.67
CA SER A 14 1.06 21.14 -5.57
C SER A 14 -0.28 20.40 -5.40
N ASP A 15 -0.72 19.73 -6.45
CA ASP A 15 -1.99 19.02 -6.54
C ASP A 15 -1.90 17.66 -5.81
N ILE A 16 -0.69 17.09 -5.71
CA ILE A 16 -0.40 15.83 -5.05
C ILE A 16 -0.11 16.06 -3.55
N THR A 17 0.47 17.20 -3.18
CA THR A 17 0.65 17.55 -1.75
C THR A 17 -0.68 17.70 -1.01
N GLN A 18 -1.75 18.05 -1.70
CA GLN A 18 -3.12 18.07 -1.16
C GLN A 18 -3.72 16.67 -0.96
N GLN A 19 -3.20 15.65 -1.67
CA GLN A 19 -3.64 14.27 -1.55
C GLN A 19 -2.85 13.50 -0.49
N LEU A 20 -1.70 14.04 -0.06
CA LEU A 20 -0.90 13.44 0.99
C LEU A 20 -1.61 13.59 2.35
N PRO A 21 -1.62 12.53 3.19
CA PRO A 21 -2.27 12.63 4.48
C PRO A 21 -1.60 13.66 5.39
N GLU A 22 -2.42 14.52 6.02
CA GLU A 22 -1.98 15.64 6.86
C GLU A 22 -1.15 15.25 8.09
N THR A 23 -1.19 13.97 8.51
CA THR A 23 -0.45 13.48 9.67
C THR A 23 0.56 12.40 9.30
N SER A 24 1.70 12.43 9.99
CA SER A 24 2.79 11.47 9.78
C SER A 24 2.34 10.01 9.95
N GLU A 25 1.36 9.74 10.81
CA GLU A 25 0.82 8.40 11.03
C GLU A 25 -0.02 7.90 9.84
N LYS A 26 -0.92 8.74 9.33
CA LYS A 26 -1.70 8.41 8.13
C LYS A 26 -0.79 8.25 6.92
N LEU A 27 0.26 9.07 6.81
CA LEU A 27 1.26 8.94 5.75
C LEU A 27 2.03 7.62 5.85
N ARG A 28 2.47 7.22 7.05
CA ARG A 28 3.12 5.91 7.26
C ARG A 28 2.20 4.75 6.87
N HIS A 29 0.92 4.85 7.22
CA HIS A 29 -0.07 3.83 6.87
C HIS A 29 -0.25 3.75 5.35
N TYR A 30 -0.45 4.89 4.69
CA TYR A 30 -0.59 4.99 3.24
C TYR A 30 0.64 4.44 2.49
N LEU A 31 1.85 4.79 2.94
CA LEU A 31 3.10 4.26 2.35
C LEU A 31 3.23 2.75 2.56
N LEU A 32 2.82 2.24 3.73
CA LEU A 32 2.80 0.81 3.98
C LEU A 32 1.85 0.09 3.03
N GLU A 33 0.64 0.62 2.82
CA GLU A 33 -0.32 0.07 1.87
C GLU A 33 0.27 0.01 0.46
N LEU A 34 0.86 1.11 -0.04
CA LEU A 34 1.51 1.14 -1.35
C LEU A 34 2.62 0.10 -1.49
N LEU A 35 3.48 -0.04 -0.48
CA LEU A 35 4.55 -1.05 -0.47
C LEU A 35 4.00 -2.48 -0.49
N VAL A 36 2.94 -2.74 0.27
CA VAL A 36 2.28 -4.06 0.31
C VAL A 36 1.62 -4.36 -1.03
N ILE A 37 0.94 -3.39 -1.64
CA ILE A 37 0.32 -3.52 -2.96
C ILE A 37 1.38 -3.89 -3.99
N GLU A 38 2.50 -3.17 -4.04
CA GLU A 38 3.55 -3.43 -5.02
C GLU A 38 4.27 -4.76 -4.76
N ALA A 39 4.53 -5.10 -3.49
CA ALA A 39 5.11 -6.39 -3.14
C ALA A 39 4.19 -7.55 -3.52
N TYR A 40 2.87 -7.38 -3.39
CA TYR A 40 1.90 -8.39 -3.79
C TYR A 40 1.77 -8.49 -5.31
N ARG A 41 1.70 -7.35 -6.02
CA ARG A 41 1.69 -7.27 -7.49
C ARG A 41 2.90 -7.95 -8.11
N THR A 42 4.07 -7.81 -7.49
CA THR A 42 5.33 -8.45 -7.92
C THR A 42 5.51 -9.87 -7.37
N GLU A 43 4.46 -10.47 -6.81
CA GLU A 43 4.44 -11.83 -6.25
C GLU A 43 5.49 -12.11 -5.16
N ARG A 44 6.02 -11.05 -4.52
CA ARG A 44 7.01 -11.17 -3.44
C ARG A 44 6.39 -11.54 -2.10
N ILE A 45 5.10 -11.22 -1.92
CA ILE A 45 4.32 -11.60 -0.74
C ILE A 45 3.03 -12.27 -1.16
N THR A 46 2.56 -13.18 -0.32
CA THR A 46 1.29 -13.89 -0.51
C THR A 46 0.11 -13.10 0.02
N HIS A 47 -1.10 -13.49 -0.40
CA HIS A 47 -2.36 -12.97 0.12
C HIS A 47 -2.45 -13.03 1.66
N PHE A 48 -2.00 -14.13 2.25
CA PHE A 48 -1.95 -14.28 3.71
C PHE A 48 -1.00 -13.25 4.36
N GLN A 49 0.16 -13.01 3.75
CA GLN A 49 1.12 -12.02 4.25
C GLN A 49 0.60 -10.58 4.12
N VAL A 50 -0.19 -10.26 3.08
CA VAL A 50 -0.90 -8.97 2.99
C VAL A 50 -1.79 -8.76 4.23
N GLY A 51 -2.60 -9.76 4.58
CA GLY A 51 -3.48 -9.69 5.75
C GLY A 51 -2.72 -9.53 7.08
N GLN A 52 -1.59 -10.21 7.23
CA GLN A 52 -0.74 -10.08 8.43
C GLN A 52 -0.10 -8.69 8.53
N ILE A 53 0.46 -8.17 7.44
CA ILE A 53 1.18 -6.88 7.44
C ILE A 53 0.21 -5.72 7.69
N LEU A 54 -0.94 -5.73 7.00
CA LEU A 54 -1.96 -4.69 7.13
C LEU A 54 -2.93 -4.93 8.29
N LYS A 55 -2.76 -6.03 9.03
CA LYS A 55 -3.61 -6.44 10.17
C LYS A 55 -5.09 -6.50 9.79
N LEU A 56 -5.39 -7.00 8.58
CA LEU A 56 -6.75 -7.09 8.08
C LEU A 56 -7.50 -8.22 8.80
N PRO A 57 -8.78 -8.02 9.15
CA PRO A 57 -9.50 -8.90 10.07
C PRO A 57 -9.88 -10.26 9.48
N SER A 58 -9.82 -10.41 8.16
CA SER A 58 -10.20 -11.65 7.49
C SER A 58 -9.62 -11.75 6.07
N ARG A 59 -9.66 -12.96 5.50
CA ARG A 59 -9.34 -13.20 4.09
C ARG A 59 -10.17 -12.33 3.15
N TRP A 60 -11.45 -12.10 3.47
CA TRP A 60 -12.36 -11.27 2.67
C TRP A 60 -11.94 -9.80 2.66
N ALA A 61 -11.47 -9.28 3.80
CA ALA A 61 -10.96 -7.91 3.89
C ALA A 61 -9.68 -7.72 3.06
N VAL A 62 -8.85 -8.76 2.95
CA VAL A 62 -7.69 -8.74 2.03
C VAL A 62 -8.15 -8.72 0.58
N ASP A 63 -9.14 -9.55 0.21
CA ASP A 63 -9.70 -9.55 -1.15
C ASP A 63 -10.30 -8.19 -1.52
N GLU A 64 -11.06 -7.58 -0.61
CA GLU A 64 -11.63 -6.24 -0.80
C GLU A 64 -10.52 -5.19 -0.98
N PHE A 65 -9.53 -5.17 -0.08
CA PHE A 65 -8.39 -4.25 -0.16
C PHE A 65 -7.66 -4.35 -1.51
N LEU A 66 -7.36 -5.57 -1.96
CA LEU A 66 -6.64 -5.79 -3.22
C LEU A 66 -7.47 -5.40 -4.46
N LYS A 67 -8.78 -5.68 -4.43
CA LYS A 67 -9.71 -5.28 -5.49
C LYS A 67 -9.85 -3.77 -5.60
N THR A 68 -9.96 -3.06 -4.47
CA THR A 68 -10.03 -1.59 -4.46
C THR A 68 -8.80 -0.93 -5.09
N HIS A 69 -7.66 -1.59 -5.05
CA HIS A 69 -6.40 -1.11 -5.63
C HIS A 69 -6.09 -1.68 -7.02
N ASP A 70 -7.06 -2.35 -7.66
CA ASP A 70 -6.94 -2.94 -9.00
C ASP A 70 -5.76 -3.93 -9.13
N VAL A 71 -5.39 -4.59 -8.03
CA VAL A 71 -4.34 -5.62 -8.01
C VAL A 71 -4.99 -6.98 -7.79
N TYR A 72 -5.37 -7.62 -8.89
CA TYR A 72 -5.90 -8.98 -8.87
C TYR A 72 -4.77 -10.00 -8.88
N LEU A 73 -5.01 -11.15 -8.23
CA LEU A 73 -4.31 -12.36 -8.62
C LEU A 73 -4.73 -12.69 -10.06
N HIS A 74 -3.76 -12.74 -10.97
CA HIS A 74 -3.94 -13.49 -12.19
C HIS A 74 -4.11 -14.96 -11.79
N TYR A 75 -5.36 -15.42 -11.73
CA TYR A 75 -5.63 -16.84 -11.77
C TYR A 75 -5.26 -17.29 -13.18
N ASN A 76 -4.02 -17.73 -13.34
CA ASN A 76 -3.65 -18.52 -14.50
C ASN A 76 -4.44 -19.81 -14.36
N GLU A 77 -5.46 -19.99 -15.21
CA GLU A 77 -6.17 -21.26 -15.39
C GLU A 77 -5.21 -22.40 -15.74
#